data_AF-A0A554MCZ7-F1
#
_entry.id   AF-A0A554MCZ7-F1
#
_cell.length_a   1.000
_cell.length_b   1.000
_cell.length_c   1.000
_cell.angle_alpha   90.00
_cell.angle_beta   90.00
_cell.angle_gamma   90.00
#
_symmetry.space_group_name_H-M   'P 1'
#
loop_
_entity.id
_entity.type
_entity.pdbx_description
1 polymer ?
#
loop_
_entity_poly.entity_id
_entity_poly.type
_entity_poly.pdbx_seq_one_letter_code
_entity_poly.pdbx_strand_id
1 'polypeptide(L)'
;MKKKNPLIFLHLTRTGGSTLRGIIERQINRGAAYRIKGNSIEKTIEDFKNFSQVERDKIKFLSGHMPLGLHKYFSVPCDYITMLRDPIEKVISEYYYMKNFPQHTYYQTIKNMSLKDHALSRVNSVVNYQARVLSDNWGMPHVESSPLPSNALEVAKENLRKYFKVVGVMEKFDETLLVFKKVLGWKNIYYIRNNVNAKRPLKSEISQDVLDIIKKNNALDIELHKLAGQLLEDSIKKYGPSFEEDLKRFRVINKTNFFQTLNTVKGKSREFIVNCIPDFVKNRIKKVLNKN
;
A
#
# COMPACT_ATOMS: atom_id res chain seq x y z
N MET A 1 -0.22 -23.24 -18.35
CA MET A 1 -0.46 -22.29 -17.23
C MET A 1 -0.95 -20.97 -17.80
N LYS A 2 -2.07 -20.39 -17.33
CA LYS A 2 -2.49 -19.06 -17.80
C LYS A 2 -1.38 -18.03 -17.50
N LYS A 3 -0.96 -17.29 -18.54
CA LYS A 3 0.03 -16.22 -18.43
C LYS A 3 -0.52 -15.17 -17.46
N LYS A 4 0.22 -14.81 -16.41
CA LYS A 4 -0.20 -13.77 -15.46
C LYS A 4 0.01 -12.39 -16.10
N ASN A 5 -1.00 -11.53 -16.00
CA ASN A 5 -0.91 -10.12 -16.37
C ASN A 5 0.20 -9.43 -15.56
N PRO A 6 0.88 -8.41 -16.10
CA PRO A 6 1.69 -7.51 -15.30
C PRO A 6 0.87 -6.92 -14.16
N LEU A 7 1.46 -6.85 -12.98
CA LEU A 7 0.81 -6.33 -11.77
C LEU A 7 1.28 -4.89 -11.53
N ILE A 8 0.34 -3.98 -11.32
CA ILE A 8 0.62 -2.59 -11.02
C ILE A 8 0.20 -2.30 -9.58
N PHE A 9 1.17 -1.98 -8.72
CA PHE A 9 0.89 -1.48 -7.37
C PHE A 9 0.86 0.05 -7.40
N LEU A 10 -0.34 0.61 -7.45
CA LEU A 10 -0.55 2.05 -7.31
C LEU A 10 -0.41 2.41 -5.83
N HIS A 11 0.77 2.90 -5.45
CA HIS A 11 1.10 3.16 -4.05
C HIS A 11 0.64 4.58 -3.67
N LEU A 12 -0.38 4.67 -2.82
CA LEU A 12 -0.80 5.94 -2.21
C LEU A 12 0.09 6.28 -1.01
N THR A 13 0.34 7.57 -0.73
CA THR A 13 1.19 7.95 0.39
C THR A 13 0.56 7.55 1.72
N ARG A 14 1.39 7.08 2.66
CA ARG A 14 1.00 6.77 4.05
C ARG A 14 -0.06 5.67 4.23
N THR A 15 -0.22 4.77 3.25
CA THR A 15 -1.15 3.62 3.30
C THR A 15 -0.46 2.27 3.57
N GLY A 16 0.68 2.28 4.27
CA GLY A 16 1.44 1.06 4.61
C GLY A 16 2.27 0.48 3.46
N GLY A 17 2.39 1.19 2.34
CA GLY A 17 3.03 0.65 1.15
C GLY A 17 4.53 0.38 1.26
N SER A 18 5.27 0.98 2.20
CA SER A 18 6.67 0.56 2.47
C SER A 18 6.76 -0.87 2.99
N THR A 19 5.86 -1.26 3.90
CA THR A 19 5.75 -2.63 4.41
C THR A 19 5.28 -3.56 3.30
N LEU A 20 4.20 -3.19 2.61
CA LEU A 20 3.63 -3.99 1.53
C LEU A 20 4.63 -4.19 0.38
N ARG A 21 5.41 -3.17 0.01
CA ARG A 21 6.47 -3.29 -0.99
C ARG A 21 7.49 -4.36 -0.61
N GLY A 22 7.95 -4.38 0.64
CA GLY A 22 8.87 -5.42 1.12
C GLY A 22 8.28 -6.82 1.02
N ILE A 23 6.95 -6.96 1.12
CA ILE A 23 6.23 -8.22 0.88
C ILE A 23 6.19 -8.55 -0.60
N ILE A 24 5.82 -7.59 -1.45
CA ILE A 24 5.67 -7.76 -2.90
C ILE A 24 7.03 -8.10 -3.56
N GLU A 25 8.12 -7.47 -3.13
CA GLU A 25 9.47 -7.72 -3.63
C GLU A 25 9.91 -9.18 -3.50
N ARG A 26 9.30 -9.96 -2.58
CA ARG A 26 9.55 -11.40 -2.42
C ARG A 26 8.67 -12.28 -3.31
N GLN A 27 7.67 -11.71 -3.97
CA GLN A 27 6.73 -12.42 -4.85
C GLN A 27 7.08 -12.26 -6.33
N ILE A 28 7.99 -11.32 -6.65
CA ILE A 28 8.32 -10.91 -8.01
C ILE A 28 9.79 -11.16 -8.32
N ASN A 29 10.10 -11.43 -9.59
CA ASN A 29 11.48 -11.42 -10.06
C ASN A 29 11.98 -9.97 -10.15
N ARG A 30 13.08 -9.64 -9.47
CA ARG A 30 13.65 -8.29 -9.45
C ARG A 30 14.02 -7.76 -10.84
N GLY A 31 14.48 -8.64 -11.75
CA GLY A 31 14.81 -8.24 -13.12
C GLY A 31 13.60 -7.87 -13.99
N ALA A 32 12.39 -8.13 -13.50
CA ALA A 32 11.12 -7.82 -14.16
C ALA A 32 10.31 -6.75 -13.41
N ALA A 33 10.93 -6.01 -12.48
CA ALA A 33 10.27 -4.98 -11.69
C ALA A 33 10.76 -3.58 -12.12
N TYR A 34 9.82 -2.65 -12.31
CA TYR A 34 10.10 -1.23 -12.51
C TYR A 34 9.46 -0.40 -11.40
N ARG A 35 10.20 0.59 -10.89
CA ARG A 35 9.78 1.39 -9.75
C ARG A 35 9.83 2.87 -10.09
N ILE A 36 8.69 3.53 -9.92
CA ILE A 36 8.62 4.99 -9.86
C ILE A 36 9.24 5.44 -8.54
N LYS A 37 10.37 6.15 -8.64
CA LYS A 37 11.19 6.52 -7.48
C LYS A 37 10.62 7.79 -6.85
N GLY A 38 10.36 7.76 -5.54
CA GLY A 38 9.74 8.89 -4.83
C GLY A 38 10.52 10.20 -4.87
N ASN A 39 11.85 10.15 -5.04
CA ASN A 39 12.72 11.32 -5.17
C ASN A 39 12.91 11.79 -6.63
N SER A 40 12.29 11.12 -7.60
CA SER A 40 12.42 11.38 -9.04
C SER A 40 11.19 10.87 -9.79
N ILE A 41 9.99 11.20 -9.26
CA ILE A 41 8.71 10.65 -9.74
C ILE A 41 8.49 10.96 -11.21
N GLU A 42 8.56 12.23 -11.60
CA GLU A 42 8.31 12.68 -12.97
C GLU A 42 9.29 12.04 -13.95
N LYS A 43 10.60 12.14 -13.66
CA LYS A 43 11.65 11.52 -14.47
C LYS A 43 11.43 10.01 -14.66
N THR A 44 11.12 9.28 -13.59
CA THR A 44 10.94 7.82 -13.70
C THR A 44 9.63 7.43 -14.39
N ILE A 45 8.61 8.27 -14.35
CA ILE A 45 7.41 8.09 -15.19
C ILE A 45 7.76 8.32 -16.66
N GLU A 46 8.51 9.38 -16.97
CA GLU A 46 8.95 9.71 -18.32
C GLU A 46 9.86 8.62 -18.90
N ASP A 47 10.87 8.18 -18.15
CA ASP A 47 11.75 7.05 -18.53
C ASP A 47 10.90 5.81 -18.91
N PHE A 48 9.88 5.45 -18.11
CA PHE A 48 8.98 4.33 -18.41
C PHE A 48 8.16 4.53 -19.70
N LYS A 49 7.66 5.75 -19.93
CA LYS A 49 6.92 6.09 -21.16
C LYS A 49 7.81 6.06 -22.40
N ASN A 50 9.10 6.36 -22.24
CA ASN A 50 10.08 6.40 -23.33
C ASN A 50 10.71 5.05 -23.66
N PHE A 51 10.55 4.04 -22.81
CA PHE A 51 10.95 2.67 -23.14
C PHE A 51 10.32 2.17 -24.45
N SER A 52 11.04 1.33 -25.19
CA SER A 52 10.45 0.57 -26.28
C SER A 52 9.36 -0.37 -25.75
N GLN A 53 8.45 -0.81 -26.63
CA GLN A 53 7.43 -1.78 -26.23
C GLN A 53 8.04 -3.08 -25.70
N VAL A 54 9.16 -3.52 -26.30
CA VAL A 54 9.91 -4.71 -25.88
C VAL A 54 10.44 -4.57 -24.44
N GLU A 55 10.94 -3.40 -24.07
CA GLU A 55 11.40 -3.11 -22.71
C GLU A 55 10.23 -3.07 -21.73
N ARG A 56 9.12 -2.40 -22.08
CA ARG A 56 7.91 -2.39 -21.23
C ARG A 56 7.33 -3.78 -21.02
N ASP A 57 7.33 -4.62 -22.04
CA ASP A 57 6.77 -5.97 -21.97
C ASP A 57 7.62 -6.92 -21.10
N LYS A 58 8.89 -6.59 -20.84
CA LYS A 58 9.71 -7.30 -19.83
C LYS A 58 9.31 -6.95 -18.40
N ILE A 59 8.67 -5.80 -18.17
CA ILE A 59 8.18 -5.39 -16.85
C ILE A 59 6.94 -6.23 -16.50
N LYS A 60 7.04 -7.00 -15.42
CA LYS A 60 5.93 -7.78 -14.83
C LYS A 60 5.39 -7.19 -13.55
N PHE A 61 6.10 -6.22 -12.97
CA PHE A 61 5.64 -5.48 -11.81
C PHE A 61 6.02 -4.00 -11.92
N LEU A 62 5.02 -3.11 -11.88
CA LEU A 62 5.21 -1.66 -11.83
C LEU A 62 4.71 -1.14 -10.48
N SER A 63 5.47 -0.28 -9.82
CA SER A 63 5.03 0.28 -8.53
C SER A 63 5.57 1.67 -8.23
N GLY A 64 4.80 2.44 -7.47
CA GLY A 64 5.23 3.70 -6.89
C GLY A 64 4.12 4.74 -6.80
N HIS A 65 4.51 5.96 -6.43
CA HIS A 65 3.63 7.12 -6.39
C HIS A 65 3.56 7.71 -7.80
N MET A 66 2.43 7.51 -8.48
CA MET A 66 2.28 7.78 -9.90
C MET A 66 0.80 8.01 -10.26
N PRO A 67 0.50 8.61 -11.42
CA PRO A 67 -0.88 8.66 -11.92
C PRO A 67 -1.44 7.26 -12.18
N LEU A 68 -2.77 7.13 -12.08
CA LEU A 68 -3.47 6.02 -12.71
C LEU A 68 -3.26 6.09 -14.23
N GLY A 69 -3.35 4.96 -14.94
CA GLY A 69 -3.32 4.98 -16.41
C GLY A 69 -2.01 4.52 -17.05
N LEU A 70 -0.93 4.29 -16.29
CA LEU A 70 0.31 3.74 -16.87
C LEU A 70 0.14 2.34 -17.50
N HIS A 71 -0.95 1.62 -17.19
CA HIS A 71 -1.34 0.39 -17.91
C HIS A 71 -1.54 0.60 -19.42
N LYS A 72 -1.91 1.81 -19.85
CA LYS A 72 -2.13 2.14 -21.27
C LYS A 72 -0.87 2.01 -22.14
N TYR A 73 0.32 1.95 -21.52
CA TYR A 73 1.61 1.81 -22.22
C TYR A 73 2.07 0.34 -22.33
N PHE A 74 1.35 -0.61 -21.72
CA PHE A 74 1.62 -2.03 -21.90
C PHE A 74 0.86 -2.57 -23.12
N SER A 75 1.45 -3.54 -23.83
CA SER A 75 0.81 -4.21 -24.97
C SER A 75 -0.23 -5.26 -24.54
N VAL A 76 -0.29 -5.55 -23.25
CA VAL A 76 -1.15 -6.57 -22.64
C VAL A 76 -1.96 -5.99 -21.48
N PRO A 77 -3.12 -6.58 -21.14
CA PRO A 77 -3.87 -6.18 -19.96
C PRO A 77 -3.02 -6.25 -18.67
N CYS A 78 -3.22 -5.29 -17.77
CA CYS A 78 -2.58 -5.24 -16.45
C CYS A 78 -3.60 -5.35 -15.34
N ASP A 79 -3.20 -5.94 -14.22
CA ASP A 79 -4.00 -5.97 -12.99
C ASP A 79 -3.49 -4.89 -12.03
N TYR A 80 -4.38 -4.08 -11.45
CA TYR A 80 -3.99 -3.16 -10.37
C TYR A 80 -4.22 -3.74 -8.98
N ILE A 81 -3.39 -3.30 -8.03
CA ILE A 81 -3.66 -3.39 -6.59
C ILE A 81 -3.35 -2.06 -5.92
N THR A 82 -4.02 -1.76 -4.81
CA THR A 82 -3.77 -0.58 -3.99
C THR A 82 -4.12 -0.82 -2.52
N MET A 83 -3.69 0.11 -1.68
CA MET A 83 -4.06 0.24 -0.28
C MET A 83 -4.55 1.66 -0.05
N LEU A 84 -5.77 1.80 0.48
CA LEU A 84 -6.29 3.06 1.02
C LEU A 84 -6.10 3.10 2.53
N ARG A 85 -6.35 4.26 3.13
CA ARG A 85 -6.35 4.48 4.58
C ARG A 85 -7.44 5.45 4.96
N ASP A 86 -7.92 5.37 6.20
CA ASP A 86 -8.78 6.40 6.78
C ASP A 86 -8.17 7.79 6.49
N PRO A 87 -8.92 8.70 5.85
CA PRO A 87 -8.32 9.92 5.32
C PRO A 87 -7.76 10.83 6.41
N ILE A 88 -8.40 10.83 7.58
CA ILE A 88 -7.97 11.61 8.74
C ILE A 88 -6.64 11.05 9.27
N GLU A 89 -6.58 9.74 9.51
CA GLU A 89 -5.36 9.03 9.89
C GLU A 89 -4.23 9.19 8.87
N LYS A 90 -4.55 9.24 7.58
CA LYS A 90 -3.57 9.46 6.51
C LYS A 90 -2.89 10.82 6.66
N VAL A 91 -3.66 11.90 6.80
CA VAL A 91 -3.14 13.28 6.96
C VAL A 91 -2.29 13.39 8.22
N ILE A 92 -2.80 12.92 9.36
CA ILE A 92 -2.05 12.90 10.62
C ILE A 92 -0.72 12.14 10.47
N SER A 93 -0.77 10.96 9.84
CA SER A 93 0.42 10.14 9.66
C SER A 93 1.45 10.76 8.72
N GLU A 94 1.01 11.53 7.72
CA GLU A 94 1.89 12.25 6.81
C GLU A 94 2.61 13.38 7.55
N TYR A 95 1.85 14.25 8.22
CA TYR A 95 2.38 15.36 9.02
C TYR A 95 3.47 14.90 9.99
N TYR A 96 3.17 13.93 10.85
CA TYR A 96 4.14 13.45 11.84
C TYR A 96 5.29 12.67 11.22
N TYR A 97 5.11 12.06 10.05
CA TYR A 97 6.23 11.44 9.34
C TYR A 97 7.22 12.49 8.84
N MET A 98 6.72 13.54 8.18
CA MET A 98 7.56 14.63 7.70
C MET A 98 8.23 15.36 8.87
N LYS A 99 7.49 15.58 9.96
CA LYS A 99 7.98 16.29 11.16
C LYS A 99 8.99 15.51 11.98
N ASN A 100 8.94 14.18 11.98
CA ASN A 100 9.85 13.34 12.77
C ASN A 100 11.01 12.74 11.95
N PHE A 101 11.14 13.11 10.67
CA PHE A 101 12.20 12.61 9.79
C PHE A 101 13.02 13.77 9.22
N PRO A 102 14.13 14.16 9.88
CA PRO A 102 14.95 15.31 9.47
C PRO A 102 15.47 15.26 8.03
N GLN A 103 15.65 14.07 7.48
CA GLN A 103 16.08 13.86 6.09
C GLN A 103 14.93 13.95 5.08
N HIS A 104 13.68 14.19 5.52
CA HIS A 104 12.56 14.40 4.62
C HIS A 104 12.73 15.73 3.88
N THR A 105 12.47 15.73 2.57
CA THR A 105 12.57 16.94 1.72
C THR A 105 11.81 18.15 2.29
N TYR A 106 10.64 17.90 2.88
CA TYR A 106 9.77 18.94 3.45
C TYR A 106 9.95 19.16 4.96
N TYR A 107 10.98 18.59 5.59
CA TYR A 107 11.19 18.70 7.03
C TYR A 107 11.33 20.17 7.48
N GLN A 108 12.09 20.98 6.74
CA GLN A 108 12.34 22.38 7.11
C GLN A 108 11.05 23.22 7.11
N THR A 109 10.13 22.93 6.19
CA THR A 109 8.81 23.57 6.14
C THR A 109 7.92 23.12 7.29
N ILE A 110 7.89 21.83 7.59
CA ILE A 110 6.90 21.26 8.53
C ILE A 110 7.32 21.33 10.01
N LYS A 111 8.63 21.42 10.31
CA LYS A 111 9.14 21.35 11.69
C LYS A 111 8.51 22.41 12.61
N ASN A 112 8.26 23.60 12.08
CA ASN A 112 7.68 24.74 12.80
C ASN A 112 6.18 24.92 12.54
N MET A 113 5.59 24.12 11.64
CA MET A 113 4.17 24.18 11.30
C MET A 113 3.36 23.35 12.30
N SER A 114 2.19 23.84 12.71
CA SER A 114 1.23 23.06 13.50
C SER A 114 0.48 22.06 12.61
N LEU A 115 -0.16 21.05 13.19
CA LEU A 115 -1.02 20.15 12.41
C LEU A 115 -2.22 20.90 11.80
N LYS A 116 -2.73 21.93 12.50
CA LYS A 116 -3.82 22.78 12.02
C LYS A 116 -3.42 23.55 10.77
N ASP A 117 -2.26 24.22 10.81
CA ASP A 117 -1.74 24.97 9.67
C ASP A 117 -1.44 24.04 8.50
N HIS A 118 -0.92 22.84 8.77
CA HIS A 118 -0.71 21.84 7.74
C HIS A 118 -2.03 21.40 7.08
N ALA A 119 -3.08 21.15 7.87
CA ALA A 119 -4.39 20.82 7.35
C ALA A 119 -5.03 21.98 6.54
N LEU A 120 -4.68 23.23 6.87
CA LEU A 120 -5.11 24.44 6.16
C LEU A 120 -4.23 24.82 4.95
N SER A 121 -3.07 24.19 4.79
CA SER A 121 -2.09 24.53 3.73
C SER A 121 -2.58 24.28 2.30
N ARG A 122 -3.70 23.55 2.13
CA ARG A 122 -4.31 23.22 0.83
C ARG A 122 -3.33 22.60 -0.17
N VAL A 123 -2.33 21.85 0.27
CA VAL A 123 -1.54 21.00 -0.65
C VAL A 123 -2.31 19.74 -1.03
N ASN A 124 -2.02 19.15 -2.18
CA ASN A 124 -2.71 17.96 -2.69
C ASN A 124 -2.80 16.83 -1.66
N SER A 125 -1.77 16.64 -0.83
CA SER A 125 -1.70 15.54 0.13
C SER A 125 -2.66 15.68 1.31
N VAL A 126 -3.17 16.89 1.59
CA VAL A 126 -4.12 17.15 2.69
C VAL A 126 -5.57 17.35 2.23
N VAL A 127 -5.83 17.32 0.91
CA VAL A 127 -7.15 17.55 0.30
C VAL A 127 -7.49 16.43 -0.68
N ASN A 128 -8.40 15.52 -0.28
CA ASN A 128 -8.94 14.44 -1.11
C ASN A 128 -7.87 13.69 -1.94
N TYR A 129 -6.70 13.43 -1.35
CA TYR A 129 -5.53 12.93 -2.08
C TYR A 129 -5.80 11.56 -2.73
N GLN A 130 -6.50 10.66 -2.03
CA GLN A 130 -6.74 9.31 -2.55
C GLN A 130 -7.70 9.34 -3.74
N ALA A 131 -8.79 10.12 -3.64
CA ALA A 131 -9.72 10.37 -4.73
C ALA A 131 -9.05 11.09 -5.90
N ARG A 132 -8.18 12.07 -5.65
CA ARG A 132 -7.40 12.76 -6.67
C ARG A 132 -6.60 11.79 -7.53
N VAL A 133 -5.80 10.92 -6.90
CA VAL A 133 -4.96 9.95 -7.62
C VAL A 133 -5.81 8.91 -8.35
N LEU A 134 -6.91 8.44 -7.73
CA LEU A 134 -7.77 7.39 -8.29
C LEU A 134 -8.75 7.89 -9.35
N SER A 135 -8.96 9.20 -9.48
CA SER A 135 -9.84 9.84 -10.47
C SER A 135 -9.11 10.39 -11.69
N ASP A 136 -7.84 10.03 -11.90
CA ASP A 136 -6.98 10.55 -12.99
C ASP A 136 -6.67 12.06 -12.91
N ASN A 137 -6.82 12.67 -11.73
CA ASN A 137 -6.50 14.08 -11.47
C ASN A 137 -5.13 14.24 -10.79
N TRP A 138 -4.15 13.44 -11.24
CA TRP A 138 -2.85 13.33 -10.59
C TRP A 138 -2.15 14.68 -10.41
N GLY A 139 -1.54 14.86 -9.24
CA GLY A 139 -0.64 15.96 -8.94
C GLY A 139 0.35 15.53 -7.85
N MET A 140 1.51 16.18 -7.81
CA MET A 140 2.51 15.90 -6.78
C MET A 140 1.93 16.15 -5.38
N PRO A 141 2.24 15.33 -4.36
CA PRO A 141 1.55 15.42 -3.06
C PRO A 141 1.68 16.79 -2.37
N HIS A 142 2.83 17.45 -2.50
CA HIS A 142 3.14 18.66 -1.71
C HIS A 142 3.14 19.94 -2.55
N VAL A 143 2.36 19.96 -3.64
CA VAL A 143 2.05 21.19 -4.40
C VAL A 143 0.63 21.66 -4.10
N GLU A 144 0.33 22.92 -4.42
CA GLU A 144 -0.98 23.51 -4.21
C GLU A 144 -2.11 22.70 -4.87
N SER A 145 -3.21 22.53 -4.12
CA SER A 145 -4.35 21.73 -4.53
C SER A 145 -5.29 22.53 -5.42
N SER A 146 -5.49 22.04 -6.65
CA SER A 146 -6.59 22.48 -7.51
C SER A 146 -7.92 21.84 -7.08
N PRO A 147 -9.07 22.50 -7.30
CA PRO A 147 -10.37 21.87 -7.15
C PRO A 147 -10.49 20.60 -8.01
N LEU A 148 -11.08 19.55 -7.44
CA LEU A 148 -11.42 18.34 -8.20
C LEU A 148 -12.72 18.56 -8.99
N PRO A 149 -12.87 17.94 -10.18
CA PRO A 149 -14.14 17.89 -10.89
C PRO A 149 -15.27 17.32 -10.01
N SER A 150 -16.50 17.77 -10.24
CA SER A 150 -17.67 17.32 -9.47
C SER A 150 -17.91 15.81 -9.54
N ASN A 151 -17.50 15.16 -10.63
CA ASN A 151 -17.59 13.71 -10.84
C ASN A 151 -16.36 12.92 -10.35
N ALA A 152 -15.34 13.58 -9.76
CA ALA A 152 -14.09 12.91 -9.40
C ALA A 152 -14.28 11.71 -8.46
N LEU A 153 -15.22 11.80 -7.51
CA LEU A 153 -15.54 10.69 -6.63
C LEU A 153 -16.08 9.48 -7.39
N GLU A 154 -17.02 9.69 -8.30
CA GLU A 154 -17.63 8.60 -9.08
C GLU A 154 -16.60 7.96 -10.02
N VAL A 155 -15.77 8.77 -10.69
CA VAL A 155 -14.65 8.27 -11.50
C VAL A 155 -13.67 7.43 -10.65
N ALA A 156 -13.33 7.88 -9.43
CA ALA A 156 -12.47 7.11 -8.53
C ALA A 156 -13.11 5.78 -8.11
N LYS A 157 -14.42 5.78 -7.78
CA LYS A 157 -15.17 4.57 -7.42
C LYS A 157 -15.22 3.58 -8.59
N GLU A 158 -15.50 4.06 -9.80
CA GLU A 158 -15.51 3.25 -11.03
C GLU A 158 -14.13 2.66 -11.31
N ASN A 159 -13.07 3.47 -11.22
CA ASN A 159 -11.71 3.00 -11.43
C ASN A 159 -11.31 1.90 -10.44
N LEU A 160 -11.68 2.05 -9.15
CA LEU A 160 -11.48 1.00 -8.14
C LEU A 160 -12.17 -0.31 -8.53
N ARG A 161 -13.40 -0.25 -9.03
CA ARG A 161 -14.15 -1.46 -9.45
C ARG A 161 -13.62 -2.09 -10.73
N LYS A 162 -13.21 -1.25 -11.69
CA LYS A 162 -12.85 -1.67 -13.04
C LYS A 162 -11.45 -2.25 -13.14
N TYR A 163 -10.46 -1.60 -12.52
CA TYR A 163 -9.05 -1.90 -12.76
C TYR A 163 -8.38 -2.70 -11.63
N PHE A 164 -8.88 -2.58 -10.39
CA PHE A 164 -8.21 -3.14 -9.23
C PHE A 164 -8.71 -4.54 -8.93
N LYS A 165 -7.79 -5.50 -9.00
CA LYS A 165 -8.05 -6.89 -8.66
C LYS A 165 -8.28 -7.08 -7.17
N VAL A 166 -7.58 -6.29 -6.35
CA VAL A 166 -7.77 -6.23 -4.90
C VAL A 166 -7.54 -4.79 -4.44
N VAL A 167 -8.49 -4.27 -3.67
CA VAL A 167 -8.40 -2.98 -2.98
C VAL A 167 -8.34 -3.27 -1.49
N GLY A 168 -7.25 -2.87 -0.84
CA GLY A 168 -7.08 -3.01 0.60
C GLY A 168 -7.31 -1.72 1.35
N VAL A 169 -7.48 -1.84 2.68
CA VAL A 169 -7.48 -0.70 3.60
C VAL A 169 -6.47 -0.95 4.72
N MET A 170 -5.76 0.10 5.12
CA MET A 170 -4.65 0.02 6.08
C MET A 170 -5.10 -0.51 7.45
N GLU A 171 -6.34 -0.22 7.84
CA GLU A 171 -6.94 -0.64 9.10
C GLU A 171 -7.14 -2.17 9.17
N LYS A 172 -7.24 -2.82 8.01
CA LYS A 172 -7.39 -4.28 7.83
C LYS A 172 -6.21 -4.84 7.02
N PHE A 173 -4.99 -4.45 7.40
CA PHE A 173 -3.77 -4.81 6.66
C PHE A 173 -3.58 -6.33 6.59
N ASP A 174 -3.75 -7.05 7.70
CA ASP A 174 -3.54 -8.50 7.77
C ASP A 174 -4.57 -9.25 6.91
N GLU A 175 -5.83 -8.84 6.98
CA GLU A 175 -6.93 -9.32 6.15
C GLU A 175 -6.62 -9.12 4.67
N THR A 176 -6.16 -7.91 4.31
CA THR A 176 -5.79 -7.59 2.94
C THR A 176 -4.65 -8.50 2.45
N LEU A 177 -3.64 -8.78 3.29
CA LEU A 177 -2.54 -9.67 2.89
C LEU A 177 -3.01 -11.09 2.60
N LEU A 178 -3.98 -11.62 3.34
CA LEU A 178 -4.57 -12.91 3.04
C LEU A 178 -5.33 -12.90 1.71
N VAL A 179 -6.10 -11.84 1.45
CA VAL A 179 -6.78 -11.67 0.16
C VAL A 179 -5.76 -11.59 -0.98
N PHE A 180 -4.71 -10.77 -0.86
CA PHE A 180 -3.63 -10.73 -1.86
C PHE A 180 -2.98 -12.10 -2.05
N LYS A 181 -2.70 -12.82 -0.96
CA LYS A 181 -2.13 -14.16 -1.01
C LYS A 181 -2.97 -15.10 -1.87
N LYS A 182 -4.27 -15.16 -1.61
CA LYS A 182 -5.21 -16.02 -2.32
C LYS A 182 -5.36 -15.60 -3.78
N VAL A 183 -5.64 -14.32 -4.03
CA VAL A 183 -6.00 -13.81 -5.36
C VAL A 183 -4.80 -13.73 -6.31
N LEU A 184 -3.61 -13.40 -5.80
CA LEU A 184 -2.40 -13.25 -6.61
C LEU A 184 -1.51 -14.51 -6.59
N GLY A 185 -1.83 -15.47 -5.72
CA GLY A 185 -1.04 -16.67 -5.50
C GLY A 185 0.32 -16.36 -4.87
N TRP A 186 0.39 -15.35 -4.00
CA TRP A 186 1.61 -15.02 -3.26
C TRP A 186 1.93 -16.11 -2.24
N LYS A 187 3.21 -16.23 -1.87
CA LYS A 187 3.69 -17.24 -0.93
C LYS A 187 3.90 -16.63 0.45
N ASN A 188 5.05 -15.99 0.65
CA ASN A 188 5.49 -15.47 1.93
C ASN A 188 5.02 -14.02 2.15
N ILE A 189 3.89 -13.86 2.84
CA ILE A 189 3.26 -12.57 3.16
C ILE A 189 3.58 -12.03 4.56
N TYR A 190 4.38 -12.74 5.36
CA TYR A 190 4.73 -12.30 6.72
C TYR A 190 5.64 -11.08 6.70
N TYR A 191 5.52 -10.21 7.70
CA TYR A 191 6.14 -8.89 7.63
C TYR A 191 6.45 -8.30 9.01
N ILE A 192 7.38 -7.35 8.96
CA ILE A 192 7.70 -6.43 10.05
C ILE A 192 7.12 -5.08 9.64
N ARG A 193 6.46 -4.39 10.56
CA ARG A 193 5.94 -3.07 10.28
C ARG A 193 7.11 -2.09 10.07
N ASN A 194 7.20 -1.51 8.88
CA ASN A 194 8.11 -0.42 8.58
C ASN A 194 7.42 0.93 8.78
N ASN A 195 8.19 1.96 9.15
CA ASN A 195 7.72 3.34 9.31
C ASN A 195 6.58 3.50 10.34
N VAL A 196 6.60 2.72 11.41
CA VAL A 196 5.72 2.93 12.56
C VAL A 196 6.23 4.15 13.31
N ASN A 197 5.47 5.24 13.27
CA ASN A 197 5.77 6.43 14.07
C ASN A 197 5.19 6.25 15.47
N ALA A 198 5.93 5.60 16.36
CA ALA A 198 5.48 5.31 17.73
C ALA A 198 5.30 6.56 18.60
N LYS A 199 5.92 7.69 18.22
CA LYS A 199 5.89 8.96 18.97
C LYS A 199 4.80 9.92 18.48
N ARG A 200 3.97 9.52 17.52
CA ARG A 200 2.86 10.38 17.06
C ARG A 200 1.69 10.28 18.05
N PRO A 201 0.98 11.39 18.32
CA PRO A 201 -0.28 11.35 19.05
C PRO A 201 -1.31 10.45 18.36
N LEU A 202 -2.13 9.80 19.17
CA LEU A 202 -3.36 9.15 18.77
C LEU A 202 -4.34 10.19 18.24
N LYS A 203 -5.24 9.76 17.34
CA LYS A 203 -6.33 10.61 16.84
C LYS A 203 -7.19 11.19 17.97
N SER A 204 -7.37 10.45 19.07
CA SER A 204 -8.11 10.90 20.25
C SER A 204 -7.42 12.02 21.04
N GLU A 205 -6.13 12.25 20.80
CA GLU A 205 -5.34 13.31 21.45
C GLU A 205 -5.29 14.60 20.61
N ILE A 206 -5.93 14.60 19.43
CA ILE A 206 -5.99 15.76 18.54
C ILE A 206 -7.30 16.50 18.77
N SER A 207 -7.25 17.84 18.79
CA SER A 207 -8.42 18.67 19.02
C SER A 207 -9.48 18.51 17.93
N GLN A 208 -10.75 18.61 18.32
CA GLN A 208 -11.88 18.39 17.43
C GLN A 208 -11.92 19.39 16.26
N ASP A 209 -11.53 20.65 16.49
CA ASP A 209 -11.47 21.67 15.44
C ASP A 209 -10.50 21.31 14.31
N VAL A 210 -9.36 20.69 14.64
CA VAL A 210 -8.39 20.20 13.66
C VAL A 210 -8.93 18.98 12.92
N LEU A 211 -9.56 18.05 13.64
CA LEU A 211 -10.19 16.87 13.03
C LEU A 211 -11.30 17.27 12.05
N ASP A 212 -12.08 18.30 12.37
CA ASP A 212 -13.16 18.81 11.51
C ASP A 212 -12.61 19.47 10.24
N ILE A 213 -11.52 20.23 10.33
CA ILE A 213 -10.82 20.77 9.15
C ILE A 213 -10.36 19.64 8.23
N ILE A 214 -9.68 18.62 8.80
CA ILE A 214 -9.17 17.48 8.01
C ILE A 214 -10.35 16.72 7.39
N LYS A 215 -11.42 16.46 8.15
CA LYS A 215 -12.62 15.78 7.68
C LYS A 215 -13.27 16.53 6.52
N LYS A 216 -13.45 17.85 6.64
CA LYS A 216 -14.02 18.71 5.60
C LYS A 216 -13.18 18.67 4.32
N ASN A 217 -11.87 18.78 4.44
CA ASN A 217 -10.96 18.77 3.29
C ASN A 217 -10.85 17.40 2.61
N ASN A 218 -11.33 16.32 3.25
CA ASN A 218 -11.21 14.95 2.77
C ASN A 218 -12.57 14.24 2.62
N ALA A 219 -13.65 14.98 2.38
CA ALA A 219 -15.00 14.44 2.26
C ALA A 219 -15.13 13.36 1.17
N LEU A 220 -14.49 13.54 0.00
CA LEU A 220 -14.53 12.54 -1.08
C LEU A 220 -13.72 11.30 -0.71
N ASP A 221 -12.56 11.50 -0.06
CA ASP A 221 -11.73 10.40 0.42
C ASP A 221 -12.45 9.55 1.47
N ILE A 222 -13.32 10.14 2.29
CA ILE A 222 -14.13 9.42 3.30
C ILE A 222 -15.12 8.47 2.62
N GLU A 223 -15.84 8.97 1.62
CA GLU A 223 -16.75 8.15 0.80
C GLU A 223 -16.00 7.04 0.05
N LEU A 224 -14.86 7.38 -0.53
CA LEU A 224 -14.04 6.43 -1.28
C LEU A 224 -13.45 5.34 -0.38
N HIS A 225 -13.03 5.69 0.84
CA HIS A 225 -12.53 4.74 1.84
C HIS A 225 -13.63 3.77 2.28
N LYS A 226 -14.86 4.25 2.47
CA LYS A 226 -16.02 3.38 2.74
C LYS A 226 -16.22 2.34 1.63
N LEU A 227 -16.14 2.75 0.35
CA LEU A 227 -16.18 1.81 -0.77
C LEU A 227 -15.02 0.83 -0.73
N ALA A 228 -13.79 1.28 -0.49
CA ALA A 228 -12.63 0.39 -0.41
C ALA A 228 -12.80 -0.68 0.68
N GLY A 229 -13.38 -0.31 1.82
CA GLY A 229 -13.78 -1.25 2.87
C GLY A 229 -14.77 -2.30 2.35
N GLN A 230 -15.83 -1.88 1.64
CA GLN A 230 -16.81 -2.80 1.05
C GLN A 230 -16.17 -3.77 0.02
N LEU A 231 -15.31 -3.26 -0.85
CA LEU A 231 -14.60 -4.09 -1.83
C LEU A 231 -13.68 -5.13 -1.16
N LEU A 232 -13.06 -4.77 -0.04
CA LEU A 232 -12.29 -5.72 0.76
C LEU A 232 -13.18 -6.77 1.40
N GLU A 233 -14.31 -6.38 2.01
CA GLU A 233 -15.28 -7.32 2.59
C GLU A 233 -15.81 -8.32 1.55
N ASP A 234 -16.14 -7.85 0.35
CA ASP A 234 -16.55 -8.73 -0.74
C ASP A 234 -15.44 -9.71 -1.14
N SER A 235 -14.18 -9.27 -1.09
CA SER A 235 -13.03 -10.13 -1.35
C SER A 235 -12.80 -11.16 -0.23
N ILE A 236 -13.06 -10.79 1.02
CA ILE A 236 -13.03 -11.69 2.19
C ILE A 236 -14.13 -12.75 2.06
N LYS A 237 -15.37 -12.35 1.71
CA LYS A 237 -16.47 -13.30 1.46
C LYS A 237 -16.10 -14.29 0.35
N LYS A 238 -15.48 -13.81 -0.74
CA LYS A 238 -14.97 -14.67 -1.84
C LYS A 238 -13.80 -15.56 -1.44
N TYR A 239 -13.00 -15.18 -0.43
CA TYR A 239 -11.95 -16.02 0.12
C TYR A 239 -12.55 -17.34 0.67
N GLY A 240 -13.75 -17.26 1.24
CA GLY A 240 -14.53 -18.39 1.71
C GLY A 240 -14.38 -18.65 3.21
N PRO A 241 -15.02 -19.72 3.72
CA PRO A 241 -15.22 -19.94 5.15
C PRO A 241 -13.93 -20.18 5.96
N SER A 242 -12.80 -20.50 5.30
CA SER A 242 -11.52 -20.68 5.99
C SER A 242 -10.83 -19.38 6.37
N PHE A 243 -11.35 -18.22 5.96
CA PHE A 243 -10.70 -16.93 6.14
C PHE A 243 -10.36 -16.64 7.61
N GLU A 244 -11.33 -16.74 8.52
CA GLU A 244 -11.14 -16.40 9.93
C GLU A 244 -10.07 -17.28 10.60
N GLU A 245 -10.07 -18.58 10.28
CA GLU A 245 -9.08 -19.51 10.80
C GLU A 245 -7.68 -19.24 10.23
N ASP A 246 -7.58 -18.95 8.93
CA ASP A 246 -6.32 -18.56 8.29
C ASP A 246 -5.80 -17.22 8.84
N LEU A 247 -6.68 -16.27 9.17
CA LEU A 247 -6.34 -14.97 9.76
C LEU A 247 -5.82 -15.09 11.17
N LYS A 248 -6.48 -15.88 12.03
CA LYS A 248 -5.99 -16.18 13.38
C LYS A 248 -4.59 -16.80 13.32
N ARG A 249 -4.40 -17.82 12.47
CA ARG A 249 -3.10 -18.47 12.26
C ARG A 249 -2.04 -17.49 11.76
N PHE A 250 -2.37 -16.68 10.75
CA PHE A 250 -1.46 -15.68 10.21
C PHE A 250 -1.00 -14.70 11.30
N ARG A 251 -1.92 -14.16 12.09
CA ARG A 251 -1.63 -13.20 13.16
C ARG A 251 -0.74 -13.79 14.25
N VAL A 252 -0.98 -15.04 14.66
CA VAL A 252 -0.12 -15.74 15.63
C VAL A 252 1.30 -15.85 15.11
N ILE A 253 1.48 -16.32 13.87
CA ILE A 253 2.81 -16.52 13.27
C ILE A 253 3.51 -15.18 12.98
N ASN A 254 2.76 -14.14 12.60
CA ASN A 254 3.35 -12.83 12.33
C ASN A 254 3.80 -12.12 13.62
N LYS A 255 3.11 -12.33 14.75
CA LYS A 255 3.48 -11.77 16.06
C LYS A 255 4.74 -12.38 16.66
N THR A 256 5.03 -13.65 16.39
CA THR A 256 6.18 -14.35 16.99
C THR A 256 7.53 -13.90 16.43
N ASN A 257 7.55 -12.91 15.52
CA ASN A 257 8.75 -12.50 14.76
C ASN A 257 9.48 -13.70 14.13
N PHE A 258 8.80 -14.82 13.93
CA PHE A 258 9.41 -16.09 13.60
C PHE A 258 10.21 -16.03 12.28
N PHE A 259 9.68 -15.28 11.30
CA PHE A 259 10.35 -15.03 10.03
C PHE A 259 11.52 -14.02 10.13
N GLN A 260 11.64 -13.23 11.20
CA GLN A 260 12.85 -12.47 11.49
C GLN A 260 13.99 -13.42 11.84
N THR A 261 13.76 -14.29 12.84
CA THR A 261 14.78 -15.24 13.32
C THR A 261 15.22 -16.20 12.23
N LEU A 262 14.31 -16.67 11.38
CA LEU A 262 14.68 -17.52 10.24
C LEU A 262 15.51 -16.83 9.16
N ASN A 263 15.33 -15.52 8.94
CA ASN A 263 16.05 -14.77 7.91
C ASN A 263 17.42 -14.27 8.40
N THR A 264 17.62 -14.14 9.70
CA THR A 264 18.90 -13.72 10.30
C THR A 264 19.80 -14.90 10.69
N VAL A 265 19.25 -16.10 10.85
CA VAL A 265 19.98 -17.29 11.31
C VAL A 265 20.28 -18.24 10.14
N LYS A 266 21.54 -18.68 10.01
CA LYS A 266 22.02 -19.65 9.01
C LYS A 266 22.45 -20.96 9.68
N GLY A 267 22.55 -22.06 8.91
CA GLY A 267 23.10 -23.34 9.38
C GLY A 267 22.23 -24.06 10.43
N LYS A 268 22.87 -24.85 11.31
CA LYS A 268 22.21 -25.73 12.30
C LYS A 268 21.22 -25.01 13.22
N SER A 269 21.47 -23.74 13.54
CA SER A 269 20.58 -22.92 14.37
C SER A 269 19.25 -22.64 13.67
N ARG A 270 19.22 -22.58 12.33
CA ARG A 270 17.99 -22.45 11.55
C ARG A 270 17.15 -23.73 11.61
N GLU A 271 17.78 -24.90 11.51
CA GLU A 271 17.10 -26.20 11.66
C GLU A 271 16.52 -26.36 13.06
N PHE A 272 17.25 -25.97 14.10
CA PHE A 272 16.77 -25.97 15.48
C PHE A 272 15.51 -25.10 15.66
N ILE A 273 15.53 -23.86 15.17
CA ILE A 273 14.37 -22.96 15.23
C ILE A 273 13.18 -23.52 14.45
N VAL A 274 13.42 -24.20 13.32
CA VAL A 274 12.36 -24.90 12.56
C VAL A 274 11.79 -26.09 13.36
N ASN A 275 12.61 -26.74 14.17
CA ASN A 275 12.23 -27.88 15.00
C ASN A 275 11.47 -27.50 16.28
N CYS A 276 11.58 -26.27 16.77
CA CYS A 276 10.81 -25.76 17.91
C CYS A 276 9.37 -25.33 17.55
N ILE A 277 9.00 -25.39 16.28
CA ILE A 277 7.68 -25.00 15.81
C ILE A 277 6.63 -26.08 16.18
N PRO A 278 5.40 -25.71 16.59
CA PRO A 278 4.28 -26.66 16.71
C PRO A 278 4.02 -27.42 15.40
N ASP A 279 3.75 -28.72 15.47
CA ASP A 279 3.72 -29.58 14.27
C ASP A 279 2.70 -29.14 13.20
N PHE A 280 1.60 -28.51 13.61
CA PHE A 280 0.61 -27.93 12.69
C PHE A 280 1.18 -26.80 11.82
N VAL A 281 2.17 -26.06 12.33
CA VAL A 281 2.87 -24.99 11.60
C VAL A 281 4.04 -25.59 10.79
N LYS A 282 4.76 -26.60 11.31
CA LYS A 282 5.82 -27.32 10.57
C LYS A 282 5.31 -27.97 9.29
N ASN A 283 4.15 -28.63 9.34
CA ASN A 283 3.58 -29.36 8.20
C ASN A 283 3.22 -28.44 7.02
N ARG A 284 2.90 -27.17 7.27
CA ARG A 284 2.67 -26.15 6.22
C ARG A 284 3.94 -25.40 5.82
N ILE A 285 4.90 -25.21 6.73
CA ILE A 285 6.19 -24.59 6.43
C ILE A 285 7.09 -25.51 5.59
N LYS A 286 7.10 -26.83 5.82
CA LYS A 286 7.82 -27.79 4.97
C LYS A 286 7.40 -27.70 3.49
N LYS A 287 6.12 -27.47 3.19
CA LYS A 287 5.62 -27.23 1.82
C LYS A 287 6.10 -25.91 1.19
N VAL A 288 6.53 -24.94 2.00
CA VAL A 288 7.01 -23.62 1.54
C VAL A 288 8.54 -23.57 1.49
N LEU A 289 9.23 -24.28 2.38
CA LEU A 289 10.69 -24.35 2.43
C LEU A 289 11.29 -25.36 1.44
N ASN A 290 10.61 -26.47 1.13
CA ASN A 290 11.10 -27.49 0.20
C ASN A 290 10.91 -27.13 -1.30
N LYS A 291 10.83 -25.84 -1.63
CA LYS A 291 10.74 -25.33 -3.02
C LYS A 291 11.80 -24.27 -3.34
N ASN A 292 12.84 -24.18 -2.51
CA ASN A 292 14.08 -23.48 -2.84
C ASN A 292 15.16 -24.53 -3.12
#